data_AF-A0A0Q5J5I5-F1
#
_entry.id   AF-A0A0Q5J5I5-F1
#
_cell.length_a   1.000
_cell.length_b   1.000
_cell.length_c   1.000
_cell.angle_alpha   90.00
_cell.angle_beta   90.00
_cell.angle_gamma   90.00
#
_symmetry.space_group_name_H-M   'P 1'
#
loop_
_entity.id
_entity.type
_entity.pdbx_description
1 polymer ?
#
loop_
_entity_poly.entity_id
_entity_poly.type
_entity_poly.pdbx_seq_one_letter_code
_entity_poly.pdbx_strand_id
1 'polypeptide(L)'
;MTHPLNDIISSYIDTPNGGLVLEGIKIGRVTFEKITITNREGAFNAQDLINTVLSKTARIRSGKHGTRYAELLPPGSPARLLSIEIEDFSRHQSRCYLKSSTINDYARTLKLLLLAIGDIPVSRIDHTHVDRLWDLLRWAPPRFLQDPKLCALTVDEVIALGQANGTQGVSHATLHKHNLCLSAFFRRLVATRAIPGNPMIAMGKIKKDLITDPERGEKADRFLEEDELQRIFDPGAFVAWAKKWPHRWWCPILALYTGARVNELAQLKLHDVVLERGIWCIAIQLTADEDLAGNEHFKTRQTVKGESALRRIPIHQAVLDAGFLEFIEDIKACGHARLFPNLSSGICNASGETSARYSQGLVIQFSAYLKKLGFGKGLGFHAFRHTLSTKLKHARVPQEDVATITGHSEDKRFTVLEGYQTTPNPEERPRQFEALGRFLPPVVLPRYKRGQFKKQLGKDAKFYP
;
A
#
# COMPACT_ATOMS: atom_id res chain seq x y z
N MET A 1 36.93 16.39 -19.99
CA MET A 1 38.02 15.69 -20.73
C MET A 1 38.15 14.33 -20.10
N THR A 2 37.79 13.27 -20.82
CA THR A 2 38.05 11.89 -20.39
C THR A 2 39.55 11.73 -20.24
N HIS A 3 39.98 11.07 -19.14
CA HIS A 3 41.38 10.76 -18.97
C HIS A 3 41.76 9.75 -20.08
N PRO A 4 42.92 9.86 -20.77
CA PRO A 4 43.29 9.00 -21.90
C PRO A 4 43.20 7.50 -21.59
N LEU A 5 43.36 7.16 -20.31
CA LEU A 5 43.26 5.81 -19.76
C LEU A 5 41.84 5.22 -19.81
N ASN A 6 40.80 6.06 -19.66
CA ASN A 6 39.41 5.63 -19.78
C ASN A 6 39.06 5.26 -21.22
N ASP A 7 39.64 5.96 -22.19
CA ASP A 7 39.38 5.69 -23.62
C ASP A 7 40.00 4.35 -24.03
N ILE A 8 41.19 4.01 -23.50
CA ILE A 8 41.86 2.71 -23.70
C ILE A 8 41.02 1.56 -23.11
N ILE A 9 40.51 1.73 -21.89
CA ILE A 9 39.71 0.68 -21.23
C ILE A 9 38.32 0.57 -21.86
N SER A 10 37.69 1.68 -22.24
CA SER A 10 36.42 1.67 -22.99
C SER A 10 36.58 0.97 -24.35
N SER A 11 37.66 1.24 -25.09
CA SER A 11 37.93 0.56 -26.36
C SER A 11 38.12 -0.96 -26.17
N TYR A 12 38.78 -1.39 -25.08
CA TYR A 12 38.89 -2.81 -24.75
C TYR A 12 37.56 -3.42 -24.29
N ILE A 13 36.69 -2.66 -23.64
CA ILE A 13 35.34 -3.08 -23.25
C ILE A 13 34.44 -3.31 -24.47
N ASP A 14 34.59 -2.47 -25.49
CA ASP A 14 33.80 -2.54 -26.73
C ASP A 14 34.30 -3.69 -27.63
N THR A 15 35.62 -3.90 -27.69
CA THR A 15 36.26 -4.99 -28.45
C THR A 15 37.33 -5.68 -27.63
N PRO A 16 36.98 -6.69 -26.80
CA PRO A 16 37.94 -7.39 -25.96
C PRO A 16 38.80 -8.35 -26.80
N ASN A 17 40.05 -7.97 -27.07
CA ASN A 17 41.04 -8.81 -27.74
C ASN A 17 42.26 -9.03 -26.84
N GLY A 18 42.51 -10.28 -26.45
CA GLY A 18 43.68 -10.66 -25.63
C GLY A 18 43.63 -10.12 -24.19
N GLY A 19 44.74 -10.22 -23.46
CA GLY A 19 44.90 -9.60 -22.15
C GLY A 19 45.46 -8.18 -22.27
N LEU A 20 44.90 -7.21 -21.55
CA LEU A 20 45.36 -5.83 -21.50
C LEU A 20 46.15 -5.60 -20.21
N VAL A 21 47.41 -5.16 -20.33
CA VAL A 21 48.27 -4.83 -19.18
C VAL A 21 48.54 -3.33 -19.18
N LEU A 22 48.23 -2.68 -18.06
CA LEU A 22 48.51 -1.26 -17.85
C LEU A 22 49.52 -1.13 -16.71
N GLU A 23 50.66 -0.48 -16.96
CA GLU A 23 51.73 -0.33 -15.97
C GLU A 23 52.03 1.14 -15.70
N GLY A 24 52.47 1.45 -14.47
CA GLY A 24 52.98 2.78 -14.11
C GLY A 24 51.94 3.91 -14.16
N ILE A 25 50.66 3.62 -13.95
CA ILE A 25 49.60 4.64 -14.01
C ILE A 25 49.63 5.47 -12.72
N LYS A 26 49.85 6.77 -12.83
CA LYS A 26 49.78 7.70 -11.70
C LYS A 26 48.58 8.62 -11.84
N ILE A 27 47.65 8.55 -10.88
CA ILE A 27 46.50 9.44 -10.79
C ILE A 27 46.56 10.16 -9.45
N GLY A 28 47.05 11.41 -9.49
CA GLY A 28 47.26 12.20 -8.27
C GLY A 28 48.30 11.61 -7.33
N ARG A 29 47.84 11.20 -6.13
CA ARG A 29 48.66 10.58 -5.08
C ARG A 29 48.65 9.06 -5.12
N VAL A 30 47.83 8.46 -5.99
CA VAL A 30 47.72 7.01 -6.12
C VAL A 30 48.48 6.58 -7.36
N THR A 31 49.31 5.55 -7.20
CA THR A 31 50.05 4.91 -8.28
C THR A 31 49.56 3.48 -8.40
N PHE A 32 49.14 3.08 -9.59
CA PHE A 32 48.92 1.69 -9.94
C PHE A 32 50.20 1.18 -10.61
N GLU A 33 50.89 0.26 -9.93
CA GLU A 33 52.12 -0.33 -10.45
C GLU A 33 51.84 -1.19 -11.68
N LYS A 34 50.84 -2.07 -11.58
CA LYS A 34 50.41 -2.97 -12.67
C LYS A 34 48.94 -3.34 -12.53
N ILE A 35 48.18 -3.24 -13.63
CA ILE A 35 46.80 -3.72 -13.76
C ILE A 35 46.77 -4.70 -14.93
N THR A 36 46.41 -5.96 -14.65
CA THR A 36 46.25 -6.99 -15.67
C THR A 36 44.76 -7.28 -15.86
N ILE A 37 44.26 -7.02 -17.05
CA ILE A 37 42.88 -7.24 -17.47
C ILE A 37 42.86 -8.47 -18.37
N THR A 38 42.24 -9.55 -17.91
CA THR A 38 42.21 -10.84 -18.62
C THR A 38 40.92 -11.08 -19.38
N ASN A 39 39.85 -10.36 -19.03
CA ASN A 39 38.54 -10.50 -19.62
C ASN A 39 37.75 -9.18 -19.51
N ARG A 40 36.57 -9.15 -20.16
CA ARG A 40 35.70 -7.98 -20.17
C ARG A 40 35.27 -7.52 -18.77
N GLU A 41 35.05 -8.45 -17.85
CA GLU A 41 34.71 -8.16 -16.45
C GLU A 41 35.87 -7.47 -15.70
N GLY A 42 37.10 -7.94 -15.90
CA GLY A 42 38.31 -7.33 -15.39
C GLY A 42 38.51 -5.91 -15.93
N ALA A 43 38.12 -5.66 -17.18
CA ALA A 43 38.17 -4.33 -17.79
C ALA A 43 37.21 -3.36 -17.11
N PHE A 44 35.99 -3.81 -16.81
CA PHE A 44 35.03 -3.01 -16.06
C PHE A 44 35.50 -2.71 -14.63
N ASN A 45 36.07 -3.68 -13.94
CA ASN A 45 36.61 -3.49 -12.59
C ASN A 45 37.78 -2.50 -12.59
N ALA A 46 38.66 -2.58 -13.59
CA ALA A 46 39.74 -1.62 -13.76
C ALA A 46 39.21 -0.20 -14.05
N GLN A 47 38.18 -0.08 -14.89
CA GLN A 47 37.56 1.20 -15.21
C GLN A 47 36.94 1.87 -13.97
N ASP A 48 36.23 1.10 -13.15
CA ASP A 48 35.61 1.60 -11.92
C ASP A 48 36.65 2.04 -10.87
N LEU A 49 37.73 1.27 -10.73
CA LEU A 49 38.88 1.60 -9.89
C LEU A 49 39.52 2.94 -10.32
N ILE A 50 39.74 3.11 -11.62
CA ILE A 50 40.35 4.32 -12.20
C ILE A 50 39.43 5.53 -12.05
N ASN A 51 38.13 5.39 -12.36
CA ASN A 51 37.13 6.45 -12.18
C ASN A 51 37.01 6.89 -10.71
N THR A 52 37.10 5.93 -9.79
CA THR A 52 37.11 6.21 -8.35
C THR A 52 38.33 7.02 -7.94
N VAL A 53 39.53 6.69 -8.43
CA VAL A 53 40.73 7.48 -8.12
C VAL A 53 40.68 8.86 -8.79
N LEU A 54 40.20 8.96 -10.03
CA LEU A 54 40.00 10.24 -10.71
C LEU A 54 39.03 11.15 -9.93
N SER A 55 37.90 10.63 -9.46
CA SER A 55 36.94 11.39 -8.66
C SER A 55 37.50 11.81 -7.28
N LYS A 56 38.29 10.97 -6.61
CA LYS A 56 38.98 11.33 -5.36
C LYS A 56 40.09 12.36 -5.54
N THR A 57 40.73 12.38 -6.71
CA THR A 57 41.84 13.29 -7.03
C THR A 57 41.35 14.63 -7.58
N ALA A 58 40.18 14.66 -8.22
CA ALA A 58 39.53 15.88 -8.65
C ALA A 58 39.28 16.78 -7.43
N ARG A 59 40.02 17.89 -7.35
CA ARG A 59 39.92 18.87 -6.26
C ARG A 59 38.46 19.27 -6.04
N ILE A 60 37.89 18.85 -4.90
CA ILE A 60 36.62 19.35 -4.41
C ILE A 60 36.83 20.82 -4.03
N ARG A 61 36.40 21.77 -4.88
CA ARG A 61 36.20 23.16 -4.46
C ARG A 61 34.95 23.20 -3.59
N SER A 62 35.08 22.79 -2.32
CA SER A 62 34.02 22.99 -1.33
C SER A 62 33.99 24.47 -0.97
N GLY A 63 32.99 25.20 -1.47
CA GLY A 63 32.63 26.50 -0.93
C GLY A 63 32.24 26.39 0.55
N LYS A 64 32.29 27.52 1.26
CA LYS A 64 32.14 27.66 2.72
C LYS A 64 30.83 27.09 3.33
N HIS A 65 29.89 26.61 2.50
CA HIS A 65 28.62 25.96 2.90
C HIS A 65 28.29 24.65 2.15
N GLY A 66 29.28 23.91 1.65
CA GLY A 66 29.04 22.66 0.89
C GLY A 66 28.82 21.41 1.76
N THR A 67 27.68 20.75 1.57
CA THR A 67 27.30 19.46 2.18
C THR A 67 28.41 18.41 2.04
N ARG A 68 28.91 17.87 3.16
CA ARG A 68 29.87 16.76 3.17
C ARG A 68 29.15 15.46 2.82
N TYR A 69 29.44 14.90 1.65
CA TYR A 69 29.03 13.51 1.35
C TYR A 69 29.89 12.54 2.17
N ALA A 70 29.26 11.46 2.65
CA ALA A 70 29.91 10.45 3.45
C ALA A 70 31.06 9.75 2.70
N GLU A 71 32.07 9.32 3.44
CA GLU A 71 33.23 8.61 2.94
C GLU A 71 32.83 7.27 2.28
N LEU A 72 33.19 7.13 1.00
CA LEU A 72 32.93 5.93 0.18
C LEU A 72 33.66 4.70 0.76
N LEU A 73 33.04 3.53 0.63
CA LEU A 73 33.66 2.25 1.03
C LEU A 73 34.95 1.95 0.23
N PRO A 74 35.82 1.08 0.76
CA PRO A 74 37.04 0.67 0.06
C PRO A 74 36.72 -0.04 -1.27
N PRO A 75 37.53 0.16 -2.31
CA PRO A 75 37.34 -0.42 -3.65
C PRO A 75 37.56 -1.94 -3.66
N GLY A 76 36.74 -2.68 -4.42
CA GLY A 76 37.01 -4.10 -4.74
C GLY A 76 35.83 -5.07 -4.70
N SER A 77 34.62 -4.67 -4.30
CA SER A 77 33.42 -5.51 -4.49
C SER A 77 32.62 -4.98 -5.66
N PRO A 78 32.51 -5.70 -6.79
CA PRO A 78 31.64 -5.27 -7.89
C PRO A 78 30.22 -5.11 -7.33
N ALA A 79 29.60 -3.96 -7.62
CA ALA A 79 28.20 -3.75 -7.23
C ALA A 79 27.38 -4.95 -7.74
N ARG A 80 26.58 -5.54 -6.85
CA ARG A 80 25.86 -6.77 -7.17
C ARG A 80 24.84 -6.49 -8.27
N LEU A 81 24.47 -7.56 -8.96
CA LEU A 81 23.41 -7.52 -9.96
C LEU A 81 22.10 -7.03 -9.34
N LEU A 82 21.29 -6.36 -10.14
CA LEU A 82 19.99 -5.84 -9.73
C LEU A 82 19.11 -6.94 -9.15
N SER A 83 19.09 -8.13 -9.76
CA SER A 83 18.34 -9.30 -9.26
C SER A 83 18.71 -9.67 -7.83
N ILE A 84 20.00 -9.70 -7.51
CA ILE A 84 20.52 -10.02 -6.16
C ILE A 84 20.09 -8.94 -5.17
N GLU A 85 20.20 -7.66 -5.54
CA GLU A 85 19.79 -6.55 -4.68
C GLU A 85 18.27 -6.51 -4.46
N ILE A 86 17.47 -6.90 -5.46
CA ILE A 86 16.00 -7.03 -5.32
C ILE A 86 15.66 -8.14 -4.32
N GLU A 87 16.35 -9.28 -4.39
CA GLU A 87 16.13 -10.41 -3.49
C GLU A 87 16.51 -10.04 -2.04
N ASP A 88 17.69 -9.46 -1.84
CA ASP A 88 18.13 -8.89 -0.57
C ASP A 88 17.18 -7.81 -0.07
N PHE A 89 16.61 -7.04 -1.00
CA PHE A 89 15.65 -6.01 -0.66
C PHE A 89 14.41 -6.61 -0.03
N SER A 90 13.81 -7.60 -0.72
CA SER A 90 12.67 -8.39 -0.28
C SER A 90 12.92 -9.08 1.07
N ARG A 91 14.08 -9.76 1.24
CA ARG A 91 14.44 -10.44 2.49
C ARG A 91 14.45 -9.50 3.69
N HIS A 92 15.01 -8.31 3.55
CA HIS A 92 14.98 -7.32 4.63
C HIS A 92 13.59 -6.74 4.87
N GLN A 93 12.75 -6.57 3.85
CA GLN A 93 11.36 -6.17 4.09
C GLN A 93 10.62 -7.20 4.95
N SER A 94 10.86 -8.50 4.70
CA SER A 94 10.36 -9.58 5.55
C SER A 94 10.93 -9.50 6.97
N ARG A 95 12.24 -9.23 7.14
CA ARG A 95 12.86 -9.03 8.47
C ARG A 95 12.34 -7.80 9.21
N CYS A 96 11.88 -6.80 8.48
CA CYS A 96 11.20 -5.62 9.04
C CYS A 96 9.70 -5.83 9.24
N TYR A 97 9.20 -7.07 9.08
CA TYR A 97 7.79 -7.43 9.30
C TYR A 97 6.80 -6.60 8.46
N LEU A 98 7.20 -6.20 7.25
CA LEU A 98 6.28 -5.55 6.32
C LEU A 98 5.19 -6.54 5.88
N LYS A 99 3.97 -6.02 5.68
CA LYS A 99 2.84 -6.83 5.19
C LYS A 99 3.16 -7.44 3.83
N SER A 100 2.81 -8.71 3.61
CA SER A 100 3.09 -9.44 2.36
C SER A 100 2.51 -8.75 1.13
N SER A 101 1.35 -8.09 1.26
CA SER A 101 0.78 -7.27 0.16
C SER A 101 1.69 -6.11 -0.23
N THR A 102 2.34 -5.48 0.73
CA THR A 102 3.29 -4.39 0.50
C THR A 102 4.55 -4.93 -0.16
N ILE A 103 5.11 -6.04 0.34
CA ILE A 103 6.27 -6.71 -0.28
C ILE A 103 5.97 -7.06 -1.75
N ASN A 104 4.78 -7.59 -2.03
CA ASN A 104 4.34 -7.91 -3.40
C ASN A 104 4.24 -6.67 -4.31
N ASP A 105 3.86 -5.51 -3.76
CA ASP A 105 3.82 -4.25 -4.52
C ASP A 105 5.23 -3.76 -4.91
N TYR A 106 6.20 -3.90 -3.99
CA TYR A 106 7.61 -3.65 -4.28
C TYR A 106 8.13 -4.65 -5.31
N ALA A 107 7.93 -5.94 -5.10
CA ALA A 107 8.37 -6.99 -6.01
C ALA A 107 7.83 -6.78 -7.44
N ARG A 108 6.57 -6.38 -7.59
CA ARG A 108 6.00 -6.05 -8.91
C ARG A 108 6.72 -4.88 -9.58
N THR A 109 6.99 -3.80 -8.82
CA THR A 109 7.68 -2.62 -9.35
C THR A 109 9.12 -2.95 -9.73
N LEU A 110 9.82 -3.68 -8.88
CA LEU A 110 11.22 -4.06 -9.10
C LEU A 110 11.37 -5.09 -10.22
N LYS A 111 10.38 -5.97 -10.41
CA LYS A 111 10.31 -6.85 -11.59
C LYS A 111 10.14 -6.06 -12.88
N LEU A 112 9.33 -4.99 -12.87
CA LEU A 112 9.18 -4.10 -14.02
C LEU A 112 10.49 -3.34 -14.31
N LEU A 113 11.20 -2.89 -13.27
CA LEU A 113 12.52 -2.30 -13.43
C LEU A 113 13.49 -3.30 -14.07
N LEU A 114 13.61 -4.50 -13.50
CA LEU A 114 14.47 -5.57 -14.02
C LEU A 114 14.14 -5.91 -15.47
N LEU A 115 12.84 -5.95 -15.83
CA LEU A 115 12.43 -6.16 -17.21
C LEU A 115 12.86 -5.00 -18.12
N ALA A 116 12.66 -3.75 -17.67
CA ALA A 116 12.93 -2.56 -18.47
C ALA A 116 14.41 -2.37 -18.80
N ILE A 117 15.31 -2.72 -17.87
CA ILE A 117 16.75 -2.39 -17.98
C ILE A 117 17.68 -3.61 -18.00
N GLY A 118 17.13 -4.82 -17.80
CA GLY A 118 17.91 -6.03 -17.67
C GLY A 118 18.61 -6.17 -16.32
N ASP A 119 19.33 -7.28 -16.15
CA ASP A 119 20.04 -7.58 -14.90
C ASP A 119 21.47 -7.00 -14.93
N ILE A 120 21.57 -5.69 -14.76
CA ILE A 120 22.84 -4.97 -14.72
C ILE A 120 23.31 -4.71 -13.27
N PRO A 121 24.61 -4.49 -13.03
CA PRO A 121 25.11 -4.04 -11.73
C PRO A 121 24.41 -2.75 -11.28
N VAL A 122 23.96 -2.70 -10.01
CA VAL A 122 23.17 -1.56 -9.51
C VAL A 122 23.91 -0.22 -9.56
N SER A 123 25.25 -0.24 -9.55
CA SER A 123 26.09 0.97 -9.69
C SER A 123 25.95 1.66 -11.04
N ARG A 124 25.47 0.95 -12.07
CA ARG A 124 25.25 1.48 -13.43
C ARG A 124 23.88 2.12 -13.63
N ILE A 125 22.97 1.94 -12.67
CA ILE A 125 21.61 2.45 -12.79
C ILE A 125 21.60 3.95 -12.54
N ASP A 126 21.23 4.71 -13.57
CA ASP A 126 21.05 6.15 -13.52
C ASP A 126 19.61 6.56 -13.85
N HIS A 127 19.38 7.86 -14.09
CA HIS A 127 18.06 8.39 -14.41
C HIS A 127 17.52 7.91 -15.76
N THR A 128 18.38 7.66 -16.76
CA THR A 128 17.95 7.23 -18.11
C THR A 128 17.31 5.83 -18.07
N HIS A 129 17.79 4.98 -17.18
CA HIS A 129 17.21 3.67 -16.90
C HIS A 129 15.81 3.77 -16.26
N VAL A 130 15.61 4.78 -15.41
CA VAL A 130 14.30 5.08 -14.81
C VAL A 130 13.34 5.67 -15.84
N ASP A 131 13.83 6.52 -16.74
CA ASP A 131 13.04 7.04 -17.87
C ASP A 131 12.55 5.92 -18.77
N ARG A 132 13.41 4.93 -19.08
CA ARG A 132 13.02 3.74 -19.84
C ARG A 132 11.89 2.94 -19.17
N LEU A 133 11.90 2.84 -17.84
CA LEU A 133 10.79 2.24 -17.10
C LEU A 133 9.52 3.10 -17.18
N TRP A 134 9.63 4.42 -17.18
CA TRP A 134 8.47 5.30 -17.36
C TRP A 134 7.87 5.20 -18.76
N ASP A 135 8.69 5.06 -19.79
CA ASP A 135 8.21 4.82 -21.16
C ASP A 135 7.49 3.49 -21.25
N LEU A 136 8.04 2.44 -20.62
CA LEU A 136 7.35 1.15 -20.51
C LEU A 136 6.00 1.32 -19.78
N LEU A 137 5.94 2.02 -18.65
CA LEU A 137 4.69 2.22 -17.91
C LEU A 137 3.66 3.11 -18.63
N ARG A 138 4.12 3.99 -19.52
CA ARG A 138 3.28 4.85 -20.34
C ARG A 138 2.68 4.10 -21.51
N TRP A 139 3.47 3.24 -22.16
CA TRP A 139 3.09 2.64 -23.45
C TRP A 139 2.74 1.17 -23.37
N ALA A 140 3.12 0.45 -22.30
CA ALA A 140 2.83 -0.98 -22.21
C ALA A 140 1.32 -1.27 -22.23
N PRO A 141 0.87 -2.24 -23.05
CA PRO A 141 -0.51 -2.69 -23.06
C PRO A 141 -1.00 -3.16 -21.69
N PRO A 142 -2.32 -3.01 -21.39
CA PRO A 142 -2.89 -3.51 -20.15
C PRO A 142 -2.63 -5.02 -19.99
N ARG A 143 -2.18 -5.42 -18.80
CA ARG A 143 -1.88 -6.83 -18.47
C ARG A 143 -0.80 -7.46 -19.36
N PHE A 144 0.12 -6.69 -19.95
CA PHE A 144 1.18 -7.27 -20.79
C PHE A 144 2.00 -8.36 -20.08
N LEU A 145 2.27 -8.22 -18.77
CA LEU A 145 2.93 -9.25 -17.95
C LEU A 145 2.16 -10.59 -17.83
N GLN A 146 0.89 -10.63 -18.23
CA GLN A 146 0.03 -11.81 -18.22
C GLN A 146 -0.19 -12.39 -19.63
N ASP A 147 0.20 -11.67 -20.68
CA ASP A 147 0.05 -12.11 -22.06
C ASP A 147 1.36 -12.75 -22.53
N PRO A 148 1.39 -14.08 -22.77
CA PRO A 148 2.60 -14.77 -23.22
C PRO A 148 3.19 -14.19 -24.50
N LYS A 149 2.36 -13.64 -25.41
CA LYS A 149 2.82 -13.06 -26.67
C LYS A 149 3.54 -11.74 -26.44
N LEU A 150 3.03 -10.90 -25.53
CA LEU A 150 3.65 -9.62 -25.19
C LEU A 150 4.90 -9.81 -24.32
N CYS A 151 4.93 -10.84 -23.47
CA CYS A 151 6.13 -11.19 -22.69
C CYS A 151 7.29 -11.72 -23.54
N ALA A 152 7.01 -12.26 -24.74
CA ALA A 152 8.03 -12.73 -25.66
C ALA A 152 8.72 -11.59 -26.44
N LEU A 153 8.09 -10.41 -26.48
CA LEU A 153 8.64 -9.22 -27.12
C LEU A 153 9.69 -8.55 -26.21
N THR A 154 10.64 -7.87 -26.85
CA THR A 154 11.55 -6.97 -26.15
C THR A 154 10.79 -5.75 -25.62
N VAL A 155 11.36 -5.09 -24.61
CA VAL A 155 10.79 -3.87 -24.03
C VAL A 155 10.56 -2.79 -25.09
N ASP A 156 11.48 -2.66 -26.03
CA ASP A 156 11.42 -1.65 -27.09
C ASP A 156 10.28 -1.96 -28.09
N GLU A 157 10.08 -3.23 -28.43
CA GLU A 157 8.94 -3.67 -29.25
C GLU A 157 7.60 -3.46 -28.52
N VAL A 158 7.54 -3.69 -27.20
CA VAL A 158 6.33 -3.43 -26.40
C VAL A 158 6.00 -1.94 -26.37
N ILE A 159 7.00 -1.08 -26.20
CA ILE A 159 6.83 0.38 -26.23
C ILE A 159 6.37 0.84 -27.61
N ALA A 160 7.02 0.38 -28.68
CA ALA A 160 6.67 0.73 -30.06
C ALA A 160 5.26 0.28 -30.43
N LEU A 161 4.87 -0.94 -30.03
CA LEU A 161 3.51 -1.45 -30.20
C LEU A 161 2.48 -0.58 -29.44
N GLY A 162 2.83 -0.19 -28.22
CA GLY A 162 2.03 0.70 -27.38
C GLY A 162 1.78 2.05 -28.02
N GLN A 163 2.83 2.66 -28.57
CA GLN A 163 2.81 3.92 -29.29
C GLN A 163 1.96 3.84 -30.56
N ALA A 164 2.16 2.79 -31.38
CA ALA A 164 1.40 2.58 -32.61
C ALA A 164 -0.10 2.42 -32.35
N ASN A 165 -0.47 1.77 -31.25
CA ASN A 165 -1.86 1.53 -30.87
C ASN A 165 -2.49 2.65 -30.02
N GLY A 166 -1.75 3.72 -29.71
CA GLY A 166 -2.26 4.81 -28.86
C GLY A 166 -2.69 4.34 -27.46
N THR A 167 -1.95 3.39 -26.89
CA THR A 167 -2.33 2.74 -25.63
C THR A 167 -2.38 3.74 -24.47
N GLN A 168 -3.44 3.67 -23.66
CA GLN A 168 -3.52 4.45 -22.44
C GLN A 168 -2.64 3.84 -21.34
N GLY A 169 -1.64 4.61 -20.90
CA GLY A 169 -0.71 4.20 -19.85
C GLY A 169 -1.34 4.02 -18.47
N VAL A 170 -0.50 3.68 -17.49
CA VAL A 170 -0.95 3.48 -16.11
C VAL A 170 -1.55 4.75 -15.50
N SER A 171 -2.50 4.57 -14.57
CA SER A 171 -3.09 5.70 -13.84
C SER A 171 -2.02 6.49 -13.06
N HIS A 172 -2.27 7.78 -12.84
CA HIS A 172 -1.39 8.63 -12.04
C HIS A 172 -1.13 8.07 -10.62
N ALA A 173 -2.14 7.46 -9.99
CA ALA A 173 -2.00 6.82 -8.68
C ALA A 173 -1.07 5.61 -8.73
N THR A 174 -1.15 4.81 -9.79
CA THR A 174 -0.25 3.67 -10.04
C THR A 174 1.18 4.15 -10.27
N LEU A 175 1.37 5.20 -11.08
CA LEU A 175 2.68 5.81 -11.33
C LEU A 175 3.32 6.33 -10.03
N HIS A 176 2.53 7.04 -9.21
CA HIS A 176 2.98 7.52 -7.90
C HIS A 176 3.43 6.38 -6.99
N LYS A 177 2.68 5.26 -6.98
CA LYS A 177 3.04 4.07 -6.20
C LYS A 177 4.37 3.47 -6.66
N HIS A 178 4.59 3.34 -7.97
CA HIS A 178 5.87 2.88 -8.51
C HIS A 178 7.02 3.81 -8.10
N ASN A 179 6.82 5.13 -8.18
CA ASN A 179 7.82 6.11 -7.76
C ASN A 179 8.18 5.98 -6.26
N LEU A 180 7.19 5.78 -5.38
CA LEU A 180 7.44 5.51 -3.96
C LEU A 180 8.25 4.22 -3.74
N CYS A 181 7.88 3.15 -4.45
CA CYS A 181 8.57 1.87 -4.36
C CYS A 181 10.05 1.98 -4.80
N LEU A 182 10.30 2.59 -5.97
CA LEU A 182 11.65 2.81 -6.48
C LEU A 182 12.46 3.71 -5.56
N SER A 183 11.86 4.81 -5.09
CA SER A 183 12.52 5.74 -4.18
C SER A 183 13.00 5.07 -2.89
N ALA A 184 12.19 4.18 -2.32
CA ALA A 184 12.57 3.45 -1.10
C ALA A 184 13.64 2.37 -1.39
N PHE A 185 13.56 1.68 -2.52
CA PHE A 185 14.60 0.73 -2.96
C PHE A 185 15.96 1.41 -3.12
N PHE A 186 16.05 2.45 -3.95
CA PHE A 186 17.31 3.16 -4.19
C PHE A 186 17.83 3.90 -2.96
N ARG A 187 16.94 4.43 -2.10
CA ARG A 187 17.36 5.00 -0.80
C ARG A 187 18.08 3.96 0.05
N ARG A 188 17.61 2.71 0.05
CA ARG A 188 18.30 1.65 0.77
C ARG A 188 19.64 1.31 0.14
N LEU A 189 19.72 1.21 -1.19
CA LEU A 189 21.02 0.97 -1.86
C LEU A 189 22.05 2.05 -1.53
N VAL A 190 21.64 3.32 -1.42
CA VAL A 190 22.51 4.40 -0.94
C VAL A 190 22.88 4.18 0.53
N ALA A 191 21.92 3.83 1.39
CA ALA A 191 22.17 3.61 2.83
C ALA A 191 23.12 2.43 3.09
N THR A 192 23.04 1.37 2.29
CA THR A 192 23.98 0.23 2.32
C THR A 192 25.24 0.48 1.52
N ARG A 193 25.39 1.68 0.94
CA ARG A 193 26.54 2.12 0.12
C ARG A 193 26.79 1.24 -1.12
N ALA A 194 25.75 0.61 -1.66
CA ALA A 194 25.79 -0.15 -2.91
C ALA A 194 25.81 0.76 -4.15
N ILE A 195 25.25 1.96 -4.04
CA ILE A 195 25.30 3.01 -5.08
C ILE A 195 25.69 4.35 -4.45
N PRO A 196 26.38 5.25 -5.19
CA PRO A 196 26.86 6.52 -4.67
C PRO A 196 25.74 7.57 -4.49
N GLY A 197 24.63 7.43 -5.21
CA GLY A 197 23.54 8.40 -5.19
C GLY A 197 22.22 7.78 -5.66
N ASN A 198 21.11 8.45 -5.34
CA ASN A 198 19.78 7.97 -5.68
C ASN A 198 19.37 8.48 -7.09
N PRO A 199 19.18 7.61 -8.10
CA PRO A 199 18.78 8.03 -9.45
C PRO A 199 17.39 8.69 -9.50
N MET A 200 16.55 8.46 -8.48
CA MET A 200 15.21 9.04 -8.39
C MET A 200 15.21 10.55 -8.12
N ILE A 201 16.35 11.16 -7.76
CA ILE A 201 16.43 12.61 -7.48
C ILE A 201 16.10 13.42 -8.75
N ALA A 202 16.58 12.96 -9.91
CA ALA A 202 16.37 13.65 -11.19
C ALA A 202 14.91 13.61 -11.67
N MET A 203 14.12 12.64 -11.21
CA MET A 203 12.73 12.43 -11.66
C MET A 203 11.74 13.47 -11.10
N GLY A 204 12.15 14.23 -10.08
CA GLY A 204 11.30 15.21 -9.42
C GLY A 204 10.06 14.59 -8.75
N LYS A 205 9.09 15.45 -8.41
CA LYS A 205 7.81 15.02 -7.85
C LYS A 205 6.81 14.86 -8.99
N ILE A 206 6.13 13.73 -9.03
CA ILE A 206 4.99 13.53 -9.93
C ILE A 206 3.86 14.46 -9.47
N LYS A 207 3.57 15.50 -10.26
CA LYS A 207 2.51 16.48 -9.96
C LYS A 207 1.16 15.79 -10.03
N LYS A 208 0.36 15.90 -8.96
CA LYS A 208 -1.02 15.42 -8.98
C LYS A 208 -1.75 15.96 -10.20
N ASP A 209 -2.38 15.07 -10.95
CA ASP A 209 -3.31 15.46 -11.99
C ASP A 209 -4.51 16.17 -11.33
N LEU A 210 -4.66 17.45 -11.66
CA LEU A 210 -5.74 18.31 -11.17
C LEU A 210 -6.87 18.42 -12.20
N ILE A 211 -6.71 17.83 -13.39
CA ILE A 211 -7.71 17.87 -14.44
C ILE A 211 -8.87 16.97 -14.03
N THR A 212 -10.06 17.57 -13.97
CA THR A 212 -11.31 16.84 -13.82
C THR A 212 -11.84 16.57 -15.22
N ASP A 213 -11.77 15.31 -15.64
CA ASP A 213 -12.35 14.87 -16.91
C ASP A 213 -13.86 14.63 -16.70
N PRO A 214 -14.74 15.44 -17.30
CA PRO A 214 -16.18 15.32 -17.12
C PRO A 214 -16.76 14.04 -17.75
N GLU A 215 -16.09 13.44 -18.75
CA GLU A 215 -16.53 12.19 -19.40
C GLU A 215 -16.12 10.94 -18.61
N ARG A 216 -15.09 11.04 -17.76
CA ARG A 216 -14.55 9.92 -16.97
C ARG A 216 -15.47 9.46 -15.84
N GLY A 217 -16.62 10.11 -15.67
CA GLY A 217 -17.52 9.95 -14.54
C GLY A 217 -16.90 10.46 -13.24
N GLU A 218 -17.73 10.71 -12.24
CA GLU A 218 -17.24 11.10 -10.92
C GLU A 218 -16.32 10.02 -10.32
N LYS A 219 -15.32 10.46 -9.56
CA LYS A 219 -14.40 9.53 -8.89
C LYS A 219 -15.18 8.54 -8.02
N ALA A 220 -14.80 7.28 -8.13
CA ALA A 220 -15.18 6.16 -7.28
C ALA A 220 -15.23 6.49 -5.77
N ASP A 221 -14.29 7.33 -5.32
CA ASP A 221 -14.14 7.79 -3.93
C ASP A 221 -14.91 9.11 -3.69
N ARG A 222 -16.20 9.14 -4.04
CA ARG A 222 -17.12 10.21 -3.67
C ARG A 222 -18.06 9.80 -2.54
N PHE A 223 -18.75 10.79 -1.97
CA PHE A 223 -19.87 10.51 -1.09
C PHE A 223 -21.10 10.07 -1.89
N LEU A 224 -22.00 9.34 -1.23
CA LEU A 224 -23.26 8.88 -1.79
C LEU A 224 -24.31 9.97 -1.63
N GLU A 225 -25.06 10.21 -2.70
CA GLU A 225 -26.24 11.06 -2.65
C GLU A 225 -27.41 10.34 -1.97
N GLU A 226 -28.44 11.09 -1.63
CA GLU A 226 -29.57 10.59 -0.84
C GLU A 226 -30.38 9.52 -1.58
N ASP A 227 -30.60 9.70 -2.88
CA ASP A 227 -31.27 8.73 -3.75
C ASP A 227 -30.44 7.44 -3.90
N GLU A 228 -29.11 7.54 -3.89
CA GLU A 228 -28.22 6.38 -3.95
C GLU A 228 -28.26 5.59 -2.64
N LEU A 229 -28.25 6.27 -1.50
CA LEU A 229 -28.42 5.64 -0.19
C LEU A 229 -29.77 4.93 -0.11
N GLN A 230 -30.86 5.57 -0.56
CA GLN A 230 -32.19 4.96 -0.61
C GLN A 230 -32.21 3.74 -1.52
N ARG A 231 -31.57 3.79 -2.70
CA ARG A 231 -31.46 2.63 -3.60
C ARG A 231 -30.66 1.48 -2.99
N ILE A 232 -29.55 1.77 -2.31
CA ILE A 232 -28.69 0.76 -1.66
C ILE A 232 -29.39 0.10 -0.47
N PHE A 233 -30.22 0.84 0.26
CA PHE A 233 -30.93 0.34 1.44
C PHE A 233 -32.43 0.17 1.21
N ASP A 234 -32.87 0.05 -0.04
CA ASP A 234 -34.26 -0.23 -0.38
C ASP A 234 -34.73 -1.48 0.38
N PRO A 235 -35.84 -1.42 1.16
CA PRO A 235 -36.26 -2.53 2.01
C PRO A 235 -36.50 -3.84 1.25
N GLY A 236 -36.92 -3.79 -0.02
CA GLY A 236 -37.10 -4.98 -0.84
C GLY A 236 -35.75 -5.56 -1.28
N ALA A 237 -34.95 -4.76 -1.96
CA ALA A 237 -33.69 -5.19 -2.56
C ALA A 237 -32.61 -5.51 -1.53
N PHE A 238 -32.43 -4.65 -0.52
CA PHE A 238 -31.42 -4.82 0.51
C PHE A 238 -31.69 -6.05 1.36
N VAL A 239 -32.90 -6.22 1.90
CA VAL A 239 -33.27 -7.38 2.74
C VAL A 239 -33.14 -8.68 1.96
N ALA A 240 -33.57 -8.71 0.69
CA ALA A 240 -33.46 -9.89 -0.15
C ALA A 240 -32.01 -10.35 -0.37
N TRP A 241 -31.07 -9.41 -0.51
CA TRP A 241 -29.64 -9.72 -0.64
C TRP A 241 -28.97 -10.00 0.72
N ALA A 242 -29.31 -9.22 1.74
CA ALA A 242 -28.70 -9.22 3.07
C ALA A 242 -29.04 -10.47 3.88
N LYS A 243 -30.29 -10.97 3.79
CA LYS A 243 -30.76 -12.15 4.56
C LYS A 243 -29.97 -13.44 4.31
N LYS A 244 -29.12 -13.48 3.28
CA LYS A 244 -28.30 -14.66 2.96
C LYS A 244 -27.21 -14.90 4.00
N TRP A 245 -26.64 -13.83 4.58
CA TRP A 245 -25.52 -13.92 5.52
C TRP A 245 -25.49 -12.74 6.50
N PRO A 246 -25.09 -12.96 7.77
CA PRO A 246 -25.06 -11.91 8.78
C PRO A 246 -24.15 -10.73 8.42
N HIS A 247 -22.99 -10.98 7.80
CA HIS A 247 -22.08 -9.91 7.36
C HIS A 247 -22.65 -9.04 6.24
N ARG A 248 -23.57 -9.56 5.41
CA ARG A 248 -24.24 -8.74 4.37
C ARG A 248 -25.28 -7.82 4.98
N TRP A 249 -25.90 -8.24 6.08
CA TRP A 249 -26.86 -7.42 6.82
C TRP A 249 -26.17 -6.31 7.58
N TRP A 250 -25.23 -6.67 8.46
CA TRP A 250 -24.68 -5.71 9.41
C TRP A 250 -23.53 -4.88 8.87
N CYS A 251 -22.63 -5.41 8.03
CA CYS A 251 -21.47 -4.63 7.62
C CYS A 251 -21.82 -3.36 6.81
N PRO A 252 -22.78 -3.36 5.85
CA PRO A 252 -23.19 -2.12 5.18
C PRO A 252 -23.85 -1.12 6.12
N ILE A 253 -24.72 -1.58 7.03
CA ILE A 253 -25.37 -0.74 8.05
C ILE A 253 -24.31 -0.09 8.94
N LEU A 254 -23.41 -0.90 9.52
CA LEU A 254 -22.32 -0.40 10.36
C LEU A 254 -21.40 0.53 9.58
N ALA A 255 -21.08 0.24 8.32
CA ALA A 255 -20.24 1.10 7.48
C ALA A 255 -20.86 2.49 7.28
N LEU A 256 -22.17 2.56 7.04
CA LEU A 256 -22.90 3.82 6.89
C LEU A 256 -22.83 4.67 8.17
N TYR A 257 -23.08 4.07 9.34
CA TYR A 257 -23.21 4.80 10.60
C TYR A 257 -21.90 4.99 11.38
N THR A 258 -20.82 4.30 11.03
CA THR A 258 -19.51 4.43 11.71
C THR A 258 -18.39 4.97 10.81
N GLY A 259 -18.54 4.87 9.49
CA GLY A 259 -17.47 5.18 8.54
C GLY A 259 -16.23 4.30 8.69
N ALA A 260 -16.33 3.17 9.42
CA ALA A 260 -15.24 2.23 9.59
C ALA A 260 -14.88 1.56 8.26
N ARG A 261 -13.60 1.19 8.12
CA ARG A 261 -13.15 0.49 6.92
C ARG A 261 -13.78 -0.91 6.88
N VAL A 262 -14.07 -1.41 5.69
CA VAL A 262 -14.73 -2.72 5.54
C VAL A 262 -14.00 -3.87 6.24
N ASN A 263 -12.66 -3.85 6.27
CA ASN A 263 -11.89 -4.86 7.00
C ASN A 263 -11.95 -4.69 8.51
N GLU A 264 -12.05 -3.45 9.01
CA GLU A 264 -12.24 -3.16 10.43
C GLU A 264 -13.57 -3.77 10.91
N LEU A 265 -14.65 -3.65 10.11
CA LEU A 265 -15.94 -4.26 10.41
C LEU A 265 -15.96 -5.78 10.24
N ALA A 266 -15.38 -6.29 9.15
CA ALA A 266 -15.35 -7.71 8.85
C ALA A 266 -14.52 -8.53 9.86
N GLN A 267 -13.63 -7.87 10.60
CA GLN A 267 -12.76 -8.50 11.59
C GLN A 267 -13.20 -8.34 13.05
N LEU A 268 -14.36 -7.74 13.29
CA LEU A 268 -14.85 -7.49 14.65
C LEU A 268 -15.04 -8.79 15.43
N LYS A 269 -14.61 -8.74 16.69
CA LYS A 269 -14.81 -9.77 17.70
C LYS A 269 -15.81 -9.31 18.75
N LEU A 270 -16.39 -10.26 19.49
CA LEU A 270 -17.45 -9.96 20.48
C LEU A 270 -16.99 -8.93 21.51
N HIS A 271 -15.73 -9.01 21.93
CA HIS A 271 -15.13 -8.05 22.88
C HIS A 271 -14.90 -6.65 22.29
N ASP A 272 -15.04 -6.48 20.96
CA ASP A 272 -14.92 -5.16 20.33
C ASP A 272 -16.23 -4.36 20.49
N VAL A 273 -17.34 -5.00 20.90
CA VAL A 273 -18.57 -4.31 21.26
C VAL A 273 -18.57 -4.06 22.77
N VAL A 274 -18.40 -2.81 23.16
CA VAL A 274 -18.14 -2.41 24.54
C VAL A 274 -19.16 -1.38 25.01
N LEU A 275 -19.55 -1.45 26.28
CA LEU A 275 -20.36 -0.43 26.93
C LEU A 275 -19.44 0.49 27.72
N GLU A 276 -19.31 1.74 27.30
CA GLU A 276 -18.45 2.73 27.94
C GLU A 276 -19.28 3.91 28.42
N ARG A 277 -19.34 4.10 29.74
CA ARG A 277 -20.10 5.19 30.37
C ARG A 277 -21.57 5.23 29.91
N GLY A 278 -22.19 4.07 29.75
CA GLY A 278 -23.58 3.94 29.28
C GLY A 278 -23.75 4.06 27.75
N ILE A 279 -22.69 4.29 26.99
CA ILE A 279 -22.72 4.40 25.53
C ILE A 279 -22.13 3.13 24.91
N TRP A 280 -22.94 2.42 24.12
CA TRP A 280 -22.43 1.30 23.33
C TRP A 280 -21.47 1.79 22.24
N CYS A 281 -20.31 1.16 22.13
CA CYS A 281 -19.26 1.51 21.20
C CYS A 281 -18.72 0.28 20.48
N ILE A 282 -18.22 0.49 19.26
CA ILE A 282 -17.36 -0.44 18.54
C ILE A 282 -15.91 0.02 18.73
N ALA A 283 -15.09 -0.83 19.34
CA ALA A 283 -13.65 -0.64 19.48
C ALA A 283 -12.94 -1.20 18.25
N ILE A 284 -12.30 -0.34 17.47
CA ILE A 284 -11.33 -0.76 16.45
C ILE A 284 -9.99 -0.92 17.16
N GLN A 285 -9.60 -2.17 17.40
CA GLN A 285 -8.41 -2.51 18.18
C GLN A 285 -7.77 -3.79 17.66
N LEU A 286 -6.62 -4.15 18.26
CA LEU A 286 -5.96 -5.43 18.04
C LEU A 286 -6.04 -6.22 19.35
N THR A 287 -6.74 -7.34 19.33
CA THR A 287 -6.81 -8.26 20.47
C THR A 287 -6.30 -9.63 20.10
N ALA A 288 -5.76 -10.35 21.08
CA ALA A 288 -5.26 -11.69 20.87
C ALA A 288 -6.37 -12.64 20.40
N ASP A 289 -6.01 -13.60 19.55
CA ASP A 289 -6.83 -14.78 19.28
C ASP A 289 -6.33 -15.91 20.19
N GLU A 290 -7.25 -16.55 20.90
CA GLU A 290 -6.91 -17.61 21.87
C GLU A 290 -6.24 -18.81 21.19
N ASP A 291 -6.68 -19.16 19.98
CA ASP A 291 -6.11 -20.23 19.17
C ASP A 291 -4.70 -19.92 18.63
N LEU A 292 -4.23 -18.67 18.78
CA LEU A 292 -2.89 -18.22 18.42
C LEU A 292 -2.00 -17.95 19.64
N ALA A 293 -2.44 -18.27 20.86
CA ALA A 293 -1.66 -17.99 22.07
C ALA A 293 -0.26 -18.62 22.06
N GLY A 294 -0.11 -19.79 21.42
CA GLY A 294 1.17 -20.49 21.25
C GLY A 294 1.96 -20.11 19.99
N ASN A 295 1.48 -19.18 19.17
CA ASN A 295 2.17 -18.75 17.96
C ASN A 295 3.24 -17.69 18.30
N GLU A 296 4.50 -17.98 17.98
CA GLU A 296 5.65 -17.11 18.30
C GLU A 296 5.72 -15.84 17.42
N HIS A 297 5.05 -15.83 16.27
CA HIS A 297 5.17 -14.77 15.27
C HIS A 297 4.03 -13.76 15.33
N PHE A 298 2.80 -14.20 15.59
CA PHE A 298 1.64 -13.34 15.65
C PHE A 298 0.58 -13.89 16.60
N LYS A 299 0.00 -12.99 17.41
CA LYS A 299 -1.02 -13.33 18.40
C LYS A 299 -2.45 -12.97 17.96
N THR A 300 -2.61 -12.36 16.78
CA THR A 300 -3.90 -11.88 16.29
C THR A 300 -3.96 -11.89 14.76
N ARG A 301 -5.14 -12.18 14.22
CA ARG A 301 -5.47 -12.04 12.79
C ARG A 301 -6.09 -10.69 12.45
N GLN A 302 -6.38 -9.83 13.45
CA GLN A 302 -6.86 -8.49 13.20
C GLN A 302 -5.73 -7.61 12.65
N THR A 303 -6.06 -6.69 11.76
CA THR A 303 -5.08 -5.72 11.24
C THR A 303 -5.64 -4.32 11.22
N VAL A 304 -4.77 -3.36 11.53
CA VAL A 304 -5.05 -1.93 11.39
C VAL A 304 -4.02 -1.28 10.44
N LYS A 305 -4.34 -0.08 9.92
CA LYS A 305 -3.50 0.64 8.95
C LYS A 305 -2.48 1.58 9.61
N GLY A 306 -2.58 1.81 10.91
CA GLY A 306 -1.69 2.67 11.70
C GLY A 306 -2.32 3.00 13.06
N GLU A 307 -1.61 3.76 13.89
CA GLU A 307 -2.05 4.10 15.25
C GLU A 307 -3.40 4.83 15.28
N SER A 308 -3.60 5.82 14.39
CA SER A 308 -4.88 6.54 14.25
C SER A 308 -6.10 5.67 13.89
N ALA A 309 -5.90 4.39 13.55
CA ALA A 309 -7.02 3.47 13.36
C ALA A 309 -7.55 2.91 14.69
N LEU A 310 -6.72 2.87 15.74
CA LEU A 310 -7.12 2.44 17.07
C LEU A 310 -8.02 3.51 17.68
N ARG A 311 -9.30 3.17 17.84
CA ARG A 311 -10.32 4.12 18.29
C ARG A 311 -11.55 3.38 18.76
N ARG A 312 -12.40 4.09 19.48
CA ARG A 312 -13.75 3.63 19.80
C ARG A 312 -14.74 4.50 19.04
N ILE A 313 -15.84 3.92 18.60
CA ILE A 313 -16.86 4.62 17.81
C ILE A 313 -18.22 4.33 18.47
N PRO A 314 -18.96 5.35 18.95
CA PRO A 314 -20.31 5.13 19.46
C PRO A 314 -21.20 4.48 18.41
N ILE A 315 -22.05 3.55 18.86
CA ILE A 315 -23.04 2.91 18.00
C ILE A 315 -24.24 3.86 17.89
N HIS A 316 -24.55 4.26 16.67
CA HIS A 316 -25.68 5.15 16.39
C HIS A 316 -27.01 4.52 16.83
N GLN A 317 -27.92 5.33 17.38
CA GLN A 317 -29.20 4.84 17.92
C GLN A 317 -30.02 4.03 16.89
N ALA A 318 -30.08 4.50 15.64
CA ALA A 318 -30.75 3.77 14.56
C ALA A 318 -30.23 2.32 14.38
N VAL A 319 -28.95 2.06 14.64
CA VAL A 319 -28.37 0.71 14.55
C VAL A 319 -28.80 -0.15 15.75
N LEU A 320 -28.87 0.46 16.95
CA LEU A 320 -29.40 -0.21 18.14
C LEU A 320 -30.88 -0.56 17.95
N ASP A 321 -31.69 0.40 17.47
CA ASP A 321 -33.12 0.22 17.19
C ASP A 321 -33.39 -0.82 16.08
N ALA A 322 -32.43 -1.00 15.15
CA ALA A 322 -32.48 -2.03 14.13
C ALA A 322 -32.20 -3.45 14.68
N GLY A 323 -31.85 -3.59 15.96
CA GLY A 323 -31.71 -4.86 16.66
C GLY A 323 -30.28 -5.41 16.67
N PHE A 324 -29.27 -4.54 16.71
CA PHE A 324 -27.86 -4.98 16.68
C PHE A 324 -27.47 -5.77 17.92
N LEU A 325 -27.98 -5.40 19.10
CA LEU A 325 -27.66 -6.11 20.35
C LEU A 325 -28.26 -7.52 20.37
N GLU A 326 -29.43 -7.73 19.79
CA GLU A 326 -30.06 -9.03 19.61
C GLU A 326 -29.22 -9.93 18.70
N PHE A 327 -28.60 -9.36 17.66
CA PHE A 327 -27.64 -10.08 16.84
C PHE A 327 -26.37 -10.47 17.63
N ILE A 328 -25.87 -9.58 18.49
CA ILE A 328 -24.75 -9.91 19.39
C ILE A 328 -25.10 -11.09 20.30
N GLU A 329 -26.32 -11.13 20.85
CA GLU A 329 -26.77 -12.26 21.67
C GLU A 329 -26.86 -13.58 20.89
N ASP A 330 -27.23 -13.55 19.60
CA ASP A 330 -27.20 -14.74 18.75
C ASP A 330 -25.77 -15.23 18.46
N ILE A 331 -24.80 -14.32 18.32
CA ILE A 331 -23.38 -14.68 18.17
C ILE A 331 -22.82 -15.23 19.48
N LYS A 332 -23.17 -14.65 20.64
CA LYS A 332 -22.80 -15.22 21.94
C LYS A 332 -23.35 -16.64 22.09
N ALA A 333 -24.60 -16.86 21.70
CA ALA A 333 -25.23 -18.18 21.75
C ALA A 333 -24.59 -19.21 20.79
N CYS A 334 -23.95 -18.77 19.70
CA CYS A 334 -23.20 -19.67 18.80
C CYS A 334 -21.80 -20.03 19.33
N GLY A 335 -21.31 -19.33 20.37
CA GLY A 335 -20.04 -19.62 21.03
C GLY A 335 -18.79 -19.20 20.25
N HIS A 336 -18.94 -18.42 19.16
CA HIS A 336 -17.80 -17.95 18.38
C HIS A 336 -17.31 -16.58 18.85
N ALA A 337 -16.00 -16.37 18.92
CA ALA A 337 -15.40 -15.10 19.35
C ALA A 337 -15.63 -13.92 18.36
N ARG A 338 -16.12 -14.19 17.14
CA ARG A 338 -16.20 -13.21 16.05
C ARG A 338 -17.65 -12.83 15.77
N LEU A 339 -17.89 -11.58 15.41
CA LEU A 339 -19.22 -11.14 14.96
C LEU A 339 -19.60 -11.75 13.61
N PHE A 340 -18.61 -11.99 12.75
CA PHE A 340 -18.84 -12.52 11.40
C PHE A 340 -18.01 -13.79 11.16
N PRO A 341 -18.38 -14.92 11.79
CA PRO A 341 -17.61 -16.16 11.71
C PRO A 341 -17.65 -16.79 10.31
N ASN A 342 -18.58 -16.36 9.43
CA ASN A 342 -18.66 -16.87 8.06
C ASN A 342 -17.67 -16.19 7.08
N LEU A 343 -16.89 -15.20 7.54
CA LEU A 343 -15.88 -14.53 6.72
C LEU A 343 -14.50 -15.14 6.96
N SER A 344 -13.85 -15.61 5.89
CA SER A 344 -12.48 -16.09 5.93
C SER A 344 -11.48 -14.93 5.83
N SER A 345 -10.40 -14.98 6.60
CA SER A 345 -9.26 -14.07 6.44
C SER A 345 -8.45 -14.30 5.16
N GLY A 346 -8.72 -15.39 4.44
CA GLY A 346 -7.89 -15.86 3.32
C GLY A 346 -6.57 -16.43 3.81
N ILE A 347 -5.92 -17.19 2.93
CA ILE A 347 -4.63 -17.82 3.18
C ILE A 347 -3.64 -17.31 2.12
N CYS A 348 -2.44 -16.97 2.55
CA CYS A 348 -1.32 -16.71 1.65
C CYS A 348 -0.82 -18.04 1.11
N ASN A 349 -0.93 -18.27 -0.21
CA ASN A 349 -0.53 -19.54 -0.81
C ASN A 349 0.97 -19.87 -0.62
N ALA A 350 1.82 -18.87 -0.42
CA ALA A 350 3.27 -19.06 -0.26
C ALA A 350 3.68 -19.42 1.17
N SER A 351 3.06 -18.82 2.19
CA SER A 351 3.41 -19.06 3.60
C SER A 351 2.42 -19.96 4.34
N GLY A 352 1.23 -20.23 3.78
CA GLY A 352 0.14 -20.91 4.48
C GLY A 352 -0.50 -20.08 5.59
N GLU A 353 -0.02 -18.85 5.83
CA GLU A 353 -0.49 -17.97 6.89
C GLU A 353 -1.74 -17.19 6.49
N THR A 354 -2.44 -16.65 7.49
CA THR A 354 -3.60 -15.79 7.25
C THR A 354 -3.21 -14.55 6.42
N SER A 355 -4.05 -14.19 5.45
CA SER A 355 -3.90 -12.91 4.74
C SER A 355 -4.52 -11.73 5.52
N ALA A 356 -5.23 -11.99 6.62
CA ALA A 356 -5.98 -11.01 7.40
C ALA A 356 -6.99 -10.16 6.57
N ARG A 357 -7.49 -10.70 5.45
CA ARG A 357 -8.40 -10.04 4.51
C ARG A 357 -9.85 -10.50 4.67
N TYR A 358 -10.39 -10.44 5.89
CA TYR A 358 -11.77 -10.83 6.18
C TYR A 358 -12.81 -10.14 5.28
N SER A 359 -12.53 -8.92 4.85
CA SER A 359 -13.41 -8.15 3.98
C SER A 359 -13.52 -8.64 2.53
N GLN A 360 -12.61 -9.49 2.04
CA GLN A 360 -12.52 -9.80 0.61
C GLN A 360 -13.81 -10.41 0.05
N GLY A 361 -14.36 -11.41 0.75
CA GLY A 361 -15.63 -12.04 0.36
C GLY A 361 -16.79 -11.05 0.37
N LEU A 362 -16.88 -10.21 1.39
CA LEU A 362 -17.92 -9.19 1.53
C LEU A 362 -17.85 -8.13 0.41
N VAL A 363 -16.65 -7.63 0.08
CA VAL A 363 -16.46 -6.63 -0.97
C VAL A 363 -16.90 -7.15 -2.33
N ILE A 364 -16.57 -8.40 -2.67
CA ILE A 364 -17.02 -9.03 -3.92
C ILE A 364 -18.55 -9.14 -3.95
N GLN A 365 -19.15 -9.60 -2.85
CA GLN A 365 -20.60 -9.79 -2.73
C GLN A 365 -21.37 -8.47 -2.81
N PHE A 366 -20.84 -7.40 -2.22
CA PHE A 366 -21.43 -6.07 -2.26
C PHE A 366 -21.23 -5.39 -3.62
N SER A 367 -20.06 -5.54 -4.25
CA SER A 367 -19.84 -5.03 -5.61
C SER A 367 -20.81 -5.65 -6.61
N ALA A 368 -21.08 -6.96 -6.48
CA ALA A 368 -22.09 -7.64 -7.28
C ALA A 368 -23.52 -7.14 -6.99
N TYR A 369 -23.81 -6.74 -5.76
CA TYR A 369 -25.09 -6.14 -5.38
C TYR A 369 -25.26 -4.74 -5.99
N LEU A 370 -24.26 -3.86 -5.84
CA LEU A 370 -24.27 -2.52 -6.45
C LEU A 370 -24.43 -2.59 -7.98
N LYS A 371 -23.74 -3.54 -8.64
CA LYS A 371 -23.91 -3.76 -10.08
C LYS A 371 -25.35 -4.11 -10.46
N LYS A 372 -26.06 -4.91 -9.64
CA LYS A 372 -27.47 -5.24 -9.89
C LYS A 372 -28.41 -4.05 -9.71
N LEU A 373 -28.04 -3.09 -8.88
CA LEU A 373 -28.78 -1.84 -8.67
C LEU A 373 -28.45 -0.78 -9.74
N GLY A 374 -27.59 -1.09 -10.72
CA GLY A 374 -27.23 -0.17 -11.80
C GLY A 374 -26.11 0.82 -11.46
N PHE A 375 -25.39 0.63 -10.34
CA PHE A 375 -24.23 1.48 -10.03
C PHE A 375 -23.06 1.19 -10.97
N GLY A 376 -22.36 2.27 -11.36
CA GLY A 376 -21.17 2.21 -12.19
C GLY A 376 -19.96 1.54 -11.50
N LYS A 377 -18.88 1.36 -12.27
CA LYS A 377 -17.61 0.83 -11.73
C LYS A 377 -17.01 1.83 -10.75
N GLY A 378 -16.41 1.33 -9.67
CA GLY A 378 -15.64 2.13 -8.74
C GLY A 378 -16.34 2.42 -7.41
N LEU A 379 -17.67 2.47 -7.38
CA LEU A 379 -18.39 2.63 -6.12
C LEU A 379 -18.25 1.38 -5.24
N GLY A 380 -17.90 1.57 -3.98
CA GLY A 380 -17.68 0.48 -3.03
C GLY A 380 -17.82 0.91 -1.58
N PHE A 381 -17.43 0.03 -0.64
CA PHE A 381 -17.58 0.27 0.79
C PHE A 381 -16.95 1.58 1.31
N HIS A 382 -15.91 2.10 0.65
CA HIS A 382 -15.27 3.33 1.08
C HIS A 382 -16.19 4.57 0.92
N ALA A 383 -17.16 4.51 0.00
CA ALA A 383 -18.12 5.58 -0.21
C ALA A 383 -18.94 5.89 1.06
N PHE A 384 -19.25 4.89 1.89
CA PHE A 384 -19.94 5.13 3.17
C PHE A 384 -19.13 6.02 4.11
N ARG A 385 -17.82 5.80 4.19
CA ARG A 385 -16.93 6.65 5.00
C ARG A 385 -16.85 8.07 4.46
N HIS A 386 -16.77 8.24 3.14
CA HIS A 386 -16.81 9.57 2.52
C HIS A 386 -18.14 10.27 2.80
N THR A 387 -19.23 9.53 2.75
CA THR A 387 -20.59 10.01 3.05
C THR A 387 -20.69 10.51 4.48
N LEU A 388 -20.30 9.69 5.46
CA LEU A 388 -20.30 10.09 6.87
C LEU A 388 -19.43 11.33 7.09
N SER A 389 -18.18 11.30 6.62
CA SER A 389 -17.22 12.41 6.82
C SER A 389 -17.73 13.72 6.21
N THR A 390 -18.30 13.65 5.00
CA THR A 390 -18.79 14.83 4.27
C THR A 390 -20.06 15.39 4.90
N LYS A 391 -21.03 14.53 5.24
CA LYS A 391 -22.29 14.96 5.88
C LYS A 391 -22.03 15.53 7.29
N LEU A 392 -21.13 14.94 8.08
CA LEU A 392 -20.73 15.52 9.38
C LEU A 392 -20.03 16.88 9.23
N LYS A 393 -19.16 17.02 8.21
CA LYS A 393 -18.55 18.32 7.87
C LYS A 393 -19.61 19.36 7.48
N HIS A 394 -20.62 18.97 6.69
CA HIS A 394 -21.73 19.85 6.32
C HIS A 394 -22.57 20.24 7.55
N ALA A 395 -22.71 19.34 8.52
CA ALA A 395 -23.32 19.59 9.82
C ALA A 395 -22.42 20.38 10.80
N ARG A 396 -21.30 20.92 10.33
CA ARG A 396 -20.33 21.73 11.09
C ARG A 396 -19.77 21.03 12.32
N VAL A 397 -19.65 19.69 12.29
CA VAL A 397 -18.94 18.94 13.32
C VAL A 397 -17.45 19.26 13.24
N PRO A 398 -16.76 19.51 14.37
CA PRO A 398 -15.32 19.76 14.38
C PRO A 398 -14.52 18.68 13.65
N GLN A 399 -13.50 19.10 12.89
CA GLN A 399 -12.71 18.18 12.08
C GLN A 399 -11.97 17.13 12.94
N GLU A 400 -11.57 17.49 14.17
CA GLU A 400 -11.00 16.58 15.17
C GLU A 400 -11.98 15.43 15.53
N ASP A 401 -13.26 15.73 15.74
CA ASP A 401 -14.26 14.70 16.05
C ASP A 401 -14.50 13.79 14.85
N VAL A 402 -14.60 14.38 13.65
CA VAL A 402 -14.72 13.58 12.42
C VAL A 402 -13.48 12.70 12.22
N ALA A 403 -12.29 13.20 12.51
CA ALA A 403 -11.03 12.47 12.40
C ALA A 403 -10.94 11.33 13.42
N THR A 404 -11.36 11.54 14.67
CA THR A 404 -11.37 10.51 15.72
C THR A 404 -12.45 9.45 15.51
N ILE A 405 -13.63 9.80 14.98
CA ILE A 405 -14.66 8.82 14.56
C ILE A 405 -14.15 7.96 13.41
N THR A 406 -13.61 8.61 12.38
CA THR A 406 -13.22 7.91 11.15
C THR A 406 -11.84 7.26 11.29
N GLY A 407 -10.94 7.73 12.13
CA GLY A 407 -9.55 7.25 12.19
C GLY A 407 -8.73 7.74 11.00
N HIS A 408 -8.83 9.06 10.73
CA HIS A 408 -7.86 9.79 9.91
C HIS A 408 -6.81 10.38 10.84
N SER A 409 -5.56 10.39 10.38
CA SER A 409 -4.50 11.11 11.08
C SER A 409 -4.82 12.60 11.06
N GLU A 410 -4.75 13.26 12.20
CA GLU A 410 -4.93 14.71 12.27
C GLU A 410 -3.86 15.41 11.43
N ASP A 411 -4.26 16.47 10.72
CA ASP A 411 -3.32 17.28 9.98
C ASP A 411 -2.48 18.04 11.01
N LYS A 412 -1.19 17.68 11.11
CA LYS A 412 -0.25 18.11 12.16
C LYS A 412 0.15 19.58 12.00
N ARG A 413 -0.81 20.50 12.02
CA ARG A 413 -0.57 21.93 11.91
C ARG A 413 0.27 22.48 13.07
N PHE A 414 0.18 21.86 14.25
CA PHE A 414 0.92 22.27 15.45
C PHE A 414 1.49 21.06 16.19
N THR A 415 2.68 20.60 15.79
CA THR A 415 3.36 19.44 16.38
C THR A 415 3.63 19.58 17.88
N VAL A 416 3.75 20.81 18.40
CA VAL A 416 3.97 21.09 19.82
C VAL A 416 2.75 20.72 20.67
N LEU A 417 1.54 20.80 20.11
CA LEU A 417 0.30 20.51 20.85
C LEU A 417 0.08 19.00 21.12
N GLU A 418 0.77 18.13 20.38
CA GLU A 418 0.69 16.66 20.57
C GLU A 418 1.16 16.23 21.97
N GLY A 419 2.16 16.93 22.53
CA GLY A 419 2.73 16.60 23.85
C GLY A 419 1.81 16.92 25.03
N TYR A 420 0.72 17.65 24.83
CA TYR A 420 -0.20 18.05 25.91
C TYR A 420 -1.37 17.08 26.10
N GLN A 421 -1.58 16.11 25.20
CA GLN A 421 -2.65 15.11 25.31
C GLN A 421 -2.18 13.88 26.11
N THR A 422 -1.75 14.08 27.35
CA THR A 422 -1.23 13.00 28.22
C THR A 422 -2.33 12.26 29.00
N THR A 423 -3.54 12.84 29.08
CA THR A 423 -4.67 12.29 29.82
C THR A 423 -5.86 12.00 28.89
N PRO A 424 -6.55 10.85 29.04
CA PRO A 424 -7.77 10.55 28.30
C PRO A 424 -8.82 11.65 28.50
N ASN A 425 -9.35 12.20 27.40
CA ASN A 425 -10.38 13.23 27.47
C ASN A 425 -11.74 12.58 27.82
N PRO A 426 -12.32 12.85 29.00
CA PRO A 426 -13.60 12.26 29.38
C PRO A 426 -14.77 12.69 28.46
N GLU A 427 -14.65 13.83 27.78
CA GLU A 427 -15.70 14.38 26.91
C GLU A 427 -15.63 13.83 25.48
N GLU A 428 -14.61 13.04 25.14
CA GLU A 428 -14.46 12.51 23.78
C GLU A 428 -15.64 11.62 23.37
N ARG A 429 -16.07 10.71 24.24
CA ARG A 429 -17.17 9.76 23.94
C ARG A 429 -18.53 10.49 23.79
N PRO A 430 -18.95 11.36 24.72
CA PRO A 430 -20.16 12.17 24.53
C PRO A 430 -20.13 13.03 23.26
N ARG A 431 -19.01 13.71 22.96
CA ARG A 431 -18.86 14.51 21.74
C ARG A 431 -19.04 13.69 20.48
N GLN A 432 -18.42 12.52 20.41
CA GLN A 432 -18.57 11.62 19.26
C GLN A 432 -20.00 11.09 19.13
N PHE A 433 -20.67 10.80 20.25
CA PHE A 433 -22.06 10.37 20.25
C PHE A 433 -22.98 11.47 19.72
N GLU A 434 -22.82 12.71 20.19
CA GLU A 434 -23.56 13.87 19.69
C GLU A 434 -23.29 14.12 18.21
N ALA A 435 -22.01 14.08 17.80
CA ALA A 435 -21.60 14.25 16.41
C ALA A 435 -22.27 13.22 15.49
N LEU A 436 -22.24 11.93 15.86
CA LEU A 436 -22.92 10.88 15.11
C LEU A 436 -24.43 11.05 15.11
N GLY A 437 -25.04 11.55 16.20
CA GLY A 437 -26.47 11.85 16.27
C GLY A 437 -26.92 12.92 15.27
N ARG A 438 -26.01 13.77 14.77
CA ARG A 438 -26.30 14.73 13.68
C ARG A 438 -26.32 14.07 12.30
N PHE A 439 -25.88 12.83 12.17
CA PHE A 439 -25.88 12.09 10.91
C PHE A 439 -27.18 11.28 10.74
N LEU A 440 -28.13 11.87 10.01
CA LEU A 440 -29.45 11.29 9.77
C LEU A 440 -29.62 10.98 8.26
N PRO A 441 -29.04 9.88 7.75
CA PRO A 441 -29.23 9.51 6.34
C PRO A 441 -30.69 9.11 6.10
N PRO A 442 -31.26 9.37 4.91
CA PRO A 442 -32.67 9.09 4.60
C PRO A 442 -32.89 7.61 4.28
N VAL A 443 -32.54 6.74 5.23
CA VAL A 443 -32.56 5.28 5.10
C VAL A 443 -33.37 4.66 6.23
N VAL A 444 -34.31 3.78 5.87
CA VAL A 444 -35.05 2.96 6.83
C VAL A 444 -34.33 1.64 7.01
N LEU A 445 -33.76 1.41 8.19
CA LEU A 445 -33.07 0.16 8.48
C LEU A 445 -34.06 -1.00 8.70
N PRO A 446 -33.81 -2.19 8.14
CA PRO A 446 -34.63 -3.35 8.43
C PRO A 446 -34.37 -3.83 9.86
N ARG A 447 -35.44 -4.17 10.59
CA ARG A 447 -35.34 -4.71 11.94
C ARG A 447 -34.87 -6.16 11.92
N TYR A 448 -33.80 -6.44 12.65
CA TYR A 448 -33.31 -7.78 12.90
C TYR A 448 -34.28 -8.54 13.82
N LYS A 449 -34.53 -9.81 13.49
CA LYS A 449 -35.27 -10.72 14.35
C LYS A 449 -34.31 -11.73 14.94
N ARG A 450 -34.34 -11.89 16.27
CA ARG A 450 -33.52 -12.89 16.96
C ARG A 450 -33.70 -14.28 16.32
N GLY A 451 -32.60 -14.96 16.04
CA GLY A 451 -32.56 -16.24 15.35
C GLY A 451 -32.69 -16.18 13.82
N GLN A 452 -32.74 -15.00 13.19
CA GLN A 452 -32.87 -14.87 11.73
C GLN A 452 -31.74 -15.57 10.96
N PHE A 453 -30.53 -15.65 11.55
CA PHE A 453 -29.39 -16.35 10.97
C PHE A 453 -29.10 -17.71 11.61
N LYS A 454 -30.09 -18.35 12.26
CA LYS A 454 -29.91 -19.65 12.96
C LYS A 454 -29.28 -20.73 12.08
N LYS A 455 -29.57 -20.74 10.77
CA LYS A 455 -28.95 -21.67 9.82
C LYS A 455 -27.46 -21.35 9.58
N GLN A 456 -27.12 -20.08 9.39
CA GLN A 456 -25.75 -19.62 9.13
C GLN A 456 -24.88 -19.62 10.39
N LEU A 457 -25.48 -19.64 11.57
CA LEU A 457 -24.83 -19.67 12.88
C LEU A 457 -25.03 -21.00 13.63
N GLY A 458 -25.59 -22.02 12.96
CA GLY A 458 -25.87 -23.32 13.54
C GLY A 458 -24.63 -24.22 13.64
N LYS A 459 -24.79 -25.39 14.26
CA LYS A 459 -23.70 -26.37 14.49
C LYS A 459 -23.00 -26.84 13.21
N ASP A 460 -23.74 -26.95 12.11
CA ASP A 460 -23.21 -27.41 10.82
C ASP A 460 -22.65 -26.26 9.95
N ALA A 461 -22.65 -25.03 10.47
CA ALA A 461 -22.17 -23.88 9.73
C ALA A 461 -20.64 -23.86 9.68
N LYS A 462 -20.09 -23.59 8.50
CA LYS A 462 -18.65 -23.36 8.35
C LYS A 462 -18.27 -22.01 8.96
N PHE A 463 -17.45 -22.07 10.00
CA PHE A 463 -16.85 -20.90 10.64
C PHE A 463 -15.37 -20.79 10.33
N TYR A 464 -14.87 -19.56 10.42
CA TYR A 464 -13.48 -19.20 10.25
C TYR A 464 -12.99 -18.45 11.49
N PRO A 465 -11.78 -18.77 11.98
CA PRO A 465 -11.16 -18.06 13.10
C PRO A 465 -10.81 -16.61 12.75
#